data_AF-T1FT45-F1
#
_entry.id   AF-T1FT45-F1
#
_cell.length_a   1.000
_cell.length_b   1.000
_cell.length_c   1.000
_cell.angle_alpha   90.00
_cell.angle_beta   90.00
_cell.angle_gamma   90.00
#
_symmetry.space_group_name_H-M   'P 1'
#
loop_
_entity.id
_entity.type
_entity.pdbx_description
1 polymer ?
#
loop_
_entity_poly.entity_id
_entity_poly.type
_entity_poly.pdbx_seq_one_letter_code
_entity_poly.pdbx_strand_id
1 'polypeptide(L)'
;MIKIIFLLTILVHLELARSEINIQKYTKAHSYLTVKNQKTSICFDDQMKVLKKLRAKTALDCLSKCLSATNNNLRGINYVASVASCSCVPKVTDVWYNVTNSSNLPGCVSFFTHECPRSFDYVVENHKCFSLQTSLNTWHNSRTLCNNLLSSHPVIIESSTENRAVQLYAIAVKKDSVPCLLPGYADTFFIWTASYITYNNSVRTPFLWSPQPGQYKRMVYYSWLSGEPNTPADGPECCVSYSLDFYLSNSFAKRSQPNICNEIDALYVFLDASTINTQSM
;
A
#
# COMPACT_ATOMS: atom_id res chain seq x y z
N MET A 1 -17.95 -33.20 -40.23
CA MET A 1 -18.83 -32.29 -39.45
C MET A 1 -18.69 -32.51 -37.94
N ILE A 2 -18.86 -33.73 -37.41
CA ILE A 2 -18.75 -34.05 -35.96
C ILE A 2 -17.43 -33.58 -35.33
N LYS A 3 -16.29 -33.76 -36.01
CA LYS A 3 -14.96 -33.32 -35.50
C LYS A 3 -14.85 -31.81 -35.30
N ILE A 4 -15.53 -31.00 -36.12
CA ILE A 4 -15.49 -29.52 -36.03
C ILE A 4 -16.32 -29.06 -34.83
N ILE A 5 -17.51 -29.64 -34.64
CA ILE A 5 -18.38 -29.33 -33.50
C ILE A 5 -17.68 -29.68 -32.19
N PHE A 6 -17.03 -30.85 -32.11
CA PHE A 6 -16.27 -31.28 -30.93
C PHE A 6 -15.09 -30.34 -30.60
N LEU A 7 -14.38 -29.85 -31.62
CA LEU A 7 -13.29 -28.90 -31.43
C LEU A 7 -13.79 -27.55 -30.88
N LEU A 8 -14.93 -27.06 -31.39
CA LEU A 8 -15.56 -25.82 -30.95
C LEU A 8 -16.05 -25.92 -29.50
N THR A 9 -16.66 -27.04 -29.08
CA THR A 9 -17.07 -27.23 -27.69
C THR A 9 -15.88 -27.27 -26.73
N ILE A 10 -14.78 -27.93 -27.10
CA ILE A 10 -13.55 -27.94 -26.29
C ILE A 10 -13.00 -26.53 -26.13
N LEU A 11 -12.91 -25.74 -27.21
CA LEU A 11 -12.43 -24.36 -27.17
C LEU A 11 -13.29 -23.50 -26.23
N VAL A 12 -14.61 -23.61 -26.33
CA VAL A 12 -15.54 -22.89 -25.44
C VAL A 12 -15.34 -23.29 -23.97
N HIS A 13 -15.16 -24.58 -23.68
CA HIS A 13 -14.93 -25.05 -22.31
C HIS A 13 -13.57 -24.58 -21.77
N LEU A 14 -12.54 -24.55 -22.62
CA LEU A 14 -11.22 -24.04 -22.25
C LEU A 14 -11.28 -22.54 -21.90
N GLU A 15 -12.03 -21.75 -22.69
CA GLU A 15 -12.23 -20.32 -22.42
C GLU A 15 -13.03 -20.08 -21.13
N LEU A 16 -14.07 -20.88 -20.88
CA LEU A 16 -14.86 -20.81 -19.64
C LEU A 16 -14.00 -21.14 -18.41
N ALA A 17 -13.24 -22.25 -18.45
CA ALA A 17 -12.35 -22.62 -17.36
C ALA A 17 -11.26 -21.56 -17.10
N ARG A 18 -10.71 -20.96 -18.17
CA ARG A 18 -9.75 -19.86 -18.05
C ARG A 18 -10.37 -18.62 -17.42
N SER A 19 -11.64 -18.32 -17.72
CA SER A 19 -12.38 -17.23 -17.09
C SER A 19 -12.58 -17.49 -15.58
N GLU A 20 -12.95 -18.70 -15.18
CA GLU A 20 -13.15 -19.08 -13.77
C GLU A 20 -11.87 -18.94 -12.92
N ILE A 21 -10.72 -19.37 -13.46
CA ILE A 21 -9.42 -19.23 -12.77
C ILE A 21 -9.08 -17.75 -12.54
N ASN A 22 -9.43 -16.87 -13.47
CA ASN A 22 -9.18 -15.43 -13.30
C ASN A 22 -10.12 -14.80 -12.27
N ILE A 23 -11.36 -15.27 -12.15
CA ILE A 23 -12.35 -14.74 -11.19
C ILE A 23 -11.93 -15.03 -9.75
N GLN A 24 -11.32 -16.19 -9.48
CA GLN A 24 -10.84 -16.54 -8.13
C GLN A 24 -9.78 -15.57 -7.57
N LYS A 25 -9.11 -14.79 -8.44
CA LYS A 25 -8.10 -13.81 -8.03
C LYS A 25 -8.68 -12.47 -7.58
N TYR A 26 -9.99 -12.25 -7.76
CA TYR A 26 -10.65 -11.01 -7.39
C TYR A 26 -11.34 -11.16 -6.04
N THR A 27 -10.91 -10.38 -5.06
CA THR A 27 -11.48 -10.33 -3.72
C THR A 27 -12.34 -9.09 -3.54
N LYS A 28 -13.33 -9.16 -2.64
CA LYS A 28 -14.21 -8.03 -2.36
C LYS A 28 -13.40 -6.87 -1.77
N ALA A 29 -13.71 -5.65 -2.19
CA ALA A 29 -12.97 -4.50 -1.79
C ALA A 29 -13.35 -3.97 -0.41
N HIS A 30 -12.33 -3.70 0.40
CA HIS A 30 -12.47 -3.09 1.72
C HIS A 30 -11.47 -1.94 1.89
N SER A 31 -11.86 -0.96 2.71
CA SER A 31 -10.99 0.13 3.16
C SER A 31 -10.97 0.18 4.68
N TYR A 32 -9.80 0.53 5.23
CA TYR A 32 -9.63 0.91 6.65
C TYR A 32 -9.72 2.43 6.84
N LEU A 33 -9.67 3.21 5.75
CA LEU A 33 -9.58 4.66 5.77
C LEU A 33 -10.96 5.33 5.76
N THR A 34 -11.98 4.65 5.24
CA THR A 34 -13.34 5.20 5.14
C THR A 34 -14.02 5.32 6.50
N VAL A 35 -13.82 4.35 7.38
CA VAL A 35 -14.36 4.34 8.75
C VAL A 35 -13.22 3.98 9.69
N LYS A 36 -12.89 4.91 10.60
CA LYS A 36 -11.78 4.75 11.54
C LYS A 36 -11.91 3.45 12.32
N ASN A 37 -10.82 2.68 12.43
CA ASN A 37 -10.73 1.42 13.14
C ASN A 37 -11.64 0.29 12.61
N GLN A 38 -12.27 0.44 11.43
CA GLN A 38 -13.21 -0.54 10.90
C GLN A 38 -12.93 -0.86 9.43
N LYS A 39 -12.71 -2.15 9.16
CA LYS A 39 -12.68 -2.68 7.80
C LYS A 39 -14.08 -2.60 7.18
N THR A 40 -14.25 -1.73 6.19
CA THR A 40 -15.55 -1.41 5.61
C THR A 40 -15.60 -1.78 4.14
N SER A 41 -16.70 -2.35 3.66
CA SER A 41 -16.89 -2.58 2.21
C SER A 41 -16.99 -1.24 1.48
N ILE A 42 -16.33 -1.12 0.34
CA ILE A 42 -16.27 0.16 -0.39
C ILE A 42 -16.73 0.08 -1.83
N CYS A 43 -16.94 1.26 -2.39
CA CYS A 43 -17.23 1.53 -3.79
C CYS A 43 -16.34 2.65 -4.30
N PHE A 44 -15.77 2.49 -5.49
CA PHE A 44 -15.02 3.57 -6.12
C PHE A 44 -15.93 4.73 -6.51
N ASP A 45 -15.43 5.96 -6.35
CA ASP A 45 -16.05 7.15 -6.90
C ASP A 45 -16.04 7.04 -8.43
N ASP A 46 -17.21 6.89 -9.02
CA ASP A 46 -17.33 6.69 -10.45
C ASP A 46 -17.01 7.97 -11.24
N GLN A 47 -16.90 9.15 -10.61
CA GLN A 47 -16.55 10.39 -11.31
C GLN A 47 -15.05 10.50 -11.61
N MET A 48 -14.23 9.57 -11.13
CA MET A 48 -12.80 9.55 -11.38
C MET A 48 -12.49 9.35 -12.87
N LYS A 49 -11.71 10.28 -13.45
CA LYS A 49 -11.31 10.27 -14.87
C LYS A 49 -10.51 9.04 -15.29
N VAL A 50 -9.82 8.39 -14.35
CA VAL A 50 -9.02 7.18 -14.61
C VAL A 50 -9.88 5.94 -14.87
N LEU A 51 -11.16 5.98 -14.50
CA LEU A 51 -12.05 4.83 -14.61
C LEU A 51 -12.71 4.76 -15.98
N LYS A 52 -12.74 3.56 -16.57
CA LYS A 52 -13.51 3.30 -17.80
C LYS A 52 -14.90 2.79 -17.44
N LYS A 53 -15.94 3.54 -17.83
CA LYS A 53 -17.33 3.17 -17.55
C LYS A 53 -17.93 2.33 -18.67
N LEU A 54 -18.67 1.30 -18.28
CA LEU A 54 -19.38 0.35 -19.14
C LEU A 54 -20.76 0.05 -18.52
N ARG A 55 -21.66 -0.55 -19.30
CA ARG A 55 -22.88 -1.16 -18.77
C ARG A 55 -22.70 -2.66 -18.59
N ALA A 56 -23.12 -3.19 -17.46
CA ALA A 56 -23.07 -4.62 -17.17
C ALA A 56 -24.33 -5.09 -16.45
N LYS A 57 -24.76 -6.32 -16.73
CA LYS A 57 -25.96 -6.91 -16.09
C LYS A 57 -25.68 -7.51 -14.71
N THR A 58 -24.44 -7.90 -14.47
CA THR A 58 -23.97 -8.53 -13.24
C THR A 58 -22.53 -8.11 -12.95
N ALA A 59 -22.05 -8.34 -11.72
CA ALA A 59 -20.64 -8.10 -11.38
C ALA A 59 -19.69 -8.97 -12.21
N LEU A 60 -20.09 -10.20 -12.56
CA LEU A 60 -19.32 -11.08 -13.42
C LEU A 60 -19.24 -10.58 -14.87
N ASP A 61 -20.36 -10.12 -15.42
CA ASP A 61 -20.40 -9.45 -16.74
C ASP A 61 -19.53 -8.18 -16.73
N CYS A 62 -19.56 -7.43 -15.63
CA CYS A 62 -18.70 -6.25 -15.43
C CYS A 62 -17.22 -6.63 -15.48
N LEU A 63 -16.81 -7.67 -14.74
CA LEU A 63 -15.43 -8.14 -14.71
C LEU A 63 -14.94 -8.57 -16.11
N SER A 64 -15.72 -9.40 -16.80
CA SER A 64 -15.38 -9.89 -18.14
C SER A 64 -15.22 -8.74 -19.14
N LYS A 65 -16.18 -7.81 -19.16
CA LYS A 65 -16.11 -6.61 -20.01
C LYS A 65 -14.92 -5.72 -19.67
N CYS A 66 -14.61 -5.55 -18.39
CA CYS A 66 -13.46 -4.75 -17.97
C CYS A 66 -12.12 -5.37 -18.34
N LEU A 67 -11.98 -6.70 -18.24
CA LEU A 67 -10.77 -7.41 -18.69
C LEU A 67 -10.54 -7.20 -20.18
N SER A 68 -11.59 -7.35 -20.99
CA SER A 68 -11.54 -7.06 -22.44
C SER A 68 -11.23 -5.58 -22.70
N ALA A 69 -11.94 -4.67 -22.05
CA ALA A 69 -11.85 -3.23 -22.29
C ALA A 69 -10.52 -2.59 -21.85
N THR A 70 -9.75 -3.27 -21.00
CA THR A 70 -8.43 -2.84 -20.50
C THR A 70 -7.28 -3.68 -21.04
N ASN A 71 -7.51 -4.60 -21.99
CA ASN A 71 -6.50 -5.53 -22.49
C ASN A 71 -5.79 -6.30 -21.35
N ASN A 72 -6.55 -6.80 -20.37
CA ASN A 72 -6.07 -7.42 -19.13
C ASN A 72 -5.26 -6.49 -18.19
N ASN A 73 -5.15 -5.19 -18.47
CA ASN A 73 -4.57 -4.22 -17.54
C ASN A 73 -5.58 -3.77 -16.46
N LEU A 74 -6.22 -4.74 -15.81
CA LEU A 74 -7.28 -4.50 -14.83
C LEU A 74 -6.77 -4.73 -13.40
N ARG A 75 -6.94 -3.74 -12.53
CA ARG A 75 -6.72 -3.88 -11.08
C ARG A 75 -7.99 -4.32 -10.36
N GLY A 76 -9.14 -3.81 -10.78
CA GLY A 76 -10.41 -4.12 -10.15
C GLY A 76 -11.61 -3.60 -10.92
N ILE A 77 -12.80 -3.82 -10.37
CA ILE A 77 -14.06 -3.32 -10.88
C ILE A 77 -14.90 -2.70 -9.76
N ASN A 78 -15.78 -1.78 -10.15
CA ASN A 78 -16.88 -1.28 -9.34
C ASN A 78 -18.19 -1.57 -10.09
N TYR A 79 -19.09 -2.34 -9.51
CA TYR A 79 -20.39 -2.67 -10.11
C TYR A 79 -21.52 -2.14 -9.24
N VAL A 80 -22.46 -1.39 -9.83
CA VAL A 80 -23.63 -0.82 -9.15
C VAL A 80 -24.90 -1.40 -9.77
N ALA A 81 -25.54 -2.32 -9.04
CA ALA A 81 -26.66 -3.11 -9.55
C ALA A 81 -27.90 -2.28 -9.91
N SER A 82 -28.21 -1.26 -9.12
CA SER A 82 -29.41 -0.42 -9.31
C SER A 82 -29.48 0.29 -10.67
N VAL A 83 -28.33 0.58 -11.26
CA VAL A 83 -28.20 1.30 -12.53
C VAL A 83 -27.44 0.50 -13.60
N ALA A 84 -27.17 -0.79 -13.34
CA ALA A 84 -26.38 -1.67 -14.22
C ALA A 84 -25.05 -1.03 -14.67
N SER A 85 -24.44 -0.23 -13.78
CA SER A 85 -23.21 0.52 -14.05
C SER A 85 -21.98 -0.28 -13.66
N CYS A 86 -20.96 -0.26 -14.51
CA CYS A 86 -19.70 -0.94 -14.32
C CYS A 86 -18.56 0.04 -14.54
N SER A 87 -17.63 0.15 -13.60
CA SER A 87 -16.40 0.94 -13.76
C SER A 87 -15.19 0.02 -13.66
N CYS A 88 -14.31 0.11 -14.65
CA CYS A 88 -13.06 -0.63 -14.71
C CYS A 88 -11.96 0.20 -14.07
N VAL A 89 -11.28 -0.37 -13.07
CA VAL A 89 -10.15 0.24 -12.37
C VAL A 89 -8.86 -0.28 -12.99
N PRO A 90 -8.17 0.50 -13.84
CA PRO A 90 -6.94 0.05 -14.49
C PRO A 90 -5.77 -0.06 -13.50
N LYS A 91 -4.71 -0.78 -13.86
CA LYS A 91 -3.44 -0.70 -13.10
C LYS A 91 -2.72 0.58 -13.52
N VAL A 92 -2.81 1.60 -12.68
CA VAL A 92 -2.08 2.87 -12.83
C VAL A 92 -1.29 3.12 -11.56
N THR A 93 -0.04 3.52 -11.71
CA THR A 93 0.88 3.83 -10.62
C THR A 93 0.63 5.24 -10.09
N ASP A 94 0.87 5.44 -8.80
CA ASP A 94 0.83 6.76 -8.14
C ASP A 94 -0.50 7.54 -8.29
N VAL A 95 -1.62 6.81 -8.25
CA VAL A 95 -2.97 7.39 -8.24
C VAL A 95 -3.64 7.13 -6.92
N TRP A 96 -4.25 8.17 -6.35
CA TRP A 96 -5.17 8.05 -5.22
C TRP A 96 -6.58 7.71 -5.73
N TYR A 97 -7.11 6.58 -5.32
CA TYR A 97 -8.48 6.17 -5.63
C TYR A 97 -9.44 6.66 -4.56
N ASN A 98 -10.38 7.51 -4.97
CA ASN A 98 -11.48 7.93 -4.12
C ASN A 98 -12.44 6.77 -3.94
N VAL A 99 -12.75 6.46 -2.68
CA VAL A 99 -13.67 5.40 -2.32
C VAL A 99 -14.73 5.92 -1.34
N THR A 100 -15.89 5.30 -1.39
CA THR A 100 -17.05 5.60 -0.54
C THR A 100 -17.50 4.35 0.17
N ASN A 101 -18.12 4.49 1.35
CA ASN A 101 -18.72 3.36 2.04
C ASN A 101 -19.86 2.78 1.19
N SER A 102 -19.83 1.47 0.92
CA SER A 102 -20.87 0.82 0.10
C SER A 102 -22.26 0.92 0.73
N SER A 103 -22.39 1.17 2.04
CA SER A 103 -23.69 1.43 2.68
C SER A 103 -24.43 2.63 2.09
N ASN A 104 -23.69 3.60 1.53
CA ASN A 104 -24.25 4.81 0.94
C ASN A 104 -24.69 4.61 -0.52
N LEU A 105 -24.34 3.47 -1.13
CA LEU A 105 -24.65 3.13 -2.52
C LEU A 105 -25.24 1.70 -2.57
N PRO A 106 -26.56 1.55 -2.37
CA PRO A 106 -27.20 0.23 -2.36
C PRO A 106 -26.93 -0.58 -3.62
N GLY A 107 -26.55 -1.84 -3.44
CA GLY A 107 -26.24 -2.76 -4.55
C GLY A 107 -24.88 -2.50 -5.22
N CYS A 108 -24.06 -1.61 -4.64
CA CYS A 108 -22.70 -1.42 -5.10
C CYS A 108 -21.73 -2.46 -4.50
N VAL A 109 -20.95 -3.09 -5.37
CA VAL A 109 -19.91 -4.05 -5.02
C VAL A 109 -18.65 -3.77 -5.82
N SER A 110 -17.53 -3.65 -5.11
CA SER A 110 -16.21 -3.53 -5.72
C SER A 110 -15.40 -4.79 -5.50
N PHE A 111 -14.61 -5.16 -6.51
CA PHE A 111 -13.67 -6.28 -6.46
C PHE A 111 -12.30 -5.82 -6.96
N PHE A 112 -11.22 -6.33 -6.38
CA PHE A 112 -9.86 -6.06 -6.85
C PHE A 112 -9.01 -7.33 -6.83
N THR A 113 -7.92 -7.30 -7.58
CA THR A 113 -6.87 -8.30 -7.49
C THR A 113 -5.63 -7.70 -6.84
N HIS A 114 -5.07 -8.42 -5.87
CA HIS A 114 -3.86 -8.05 -5.16
C HIS A 114 -3.15 -9.31 -4.67
N GLU A 115 -1.85 -9.19 -4.42
CA GLU A 115 -1.00 -10.29 -3.97
C GLU A 115 -0.50 -10.03 -2.55
N CYS A 116 -1.26 -9.26 -1.75
CA CYS A 116 -0.86 -9.01 -0.37
C CYS A 116 -0.92 -10.31 0.44
N PRO A 117 0.12 -10.62 1.23
CA PRO A 117 0.05 -11.74 2.15
C PRO A 117 -1.07 -11.55 3.17
N ARG A 118 -1.56 -12.65 3.76
CA ARG A 118 -2.69 -12.62 4.71
C ARG A 118 -2.46 -11.75 5.95
N SER A 119 -1.20 -11.56 6.35
CA SER A 119 -0.81 -10.71 7.49
C SER A 119 -0.67 -9.22 7.14
N PHE A 120 -0.97 -8.86 5.89
CA PHE A 120 -0.93 -7.49 5.39
C PHE A 120 -2.32 -7.01 5.00
N ASP A 121 -2.58 -5.76 5.30
CA ASP A 121 -3.75 -5.04 4.85
C ASP A 121 -3.49 -4.45 3.47
N TYR A 122 -4.36 -4.77 2.52
CA TYR A 122 -4.39 -4.07 1.25
C TYR A 122 -5.12 -2.74 1.40
N VAL A 123 -4.44 -1.63 1.14
CA VAL A 123 -5.03 -0.30 1.11
C VAL A 123 -5.44 -0.01 -0.33
N VAL A 124 -6.75 -0.04 -0.57
CA VAL A 124 -7.33 0.04 -1.91
C VAL A 124 -7.14 1.41 -2.55
N GLU A 125 -7.00 2.46 -1.75
CA GLU A 125 -6.84 3.85 -2.20
C GLU A 125 -5.50 4.10 -2.90
N ASN A 126 -4.46 3.34 -2.59
CA ASN A 126 -3.15 3.45 -3.23
C ASN A 126 -2.61 2.13 -3.77
N HIS A 127 -3.38 1.05 -3.67
CA HIS A 127 -3.04 -0.30 -4.12
C HIS A 127 -1.72 -0.85 -3.56
N LYS A 128 -1.41 -0.54 -2.29
CA LYS A 128 -0.26 -1.12 -1.59
C LYS A 128 -0.67 -2.04 -0.45
N CYS A 129 0.25 -2.92 -0.07
CA CYS A 129 0.11 -3.79 1.08
C CYS A 129 0.86 -3.17 2.26
N PHE A 130 0.15 -2.96 3.35
CA PHE A 130 0.73 -2.43 4.58
C PHE A 130 0.55 -3.41 5.74
N SER A 131 1.45 -3.33 6.70
CA SER A 131 1.30 -3.94 8.02
C SER A 131 1.93 -2.96 9.00
N LEU A 132 1.40 -2.81 10.20
CA LEU A 132 2.00 -1.93 11.22
C LEU A 132 2.40 -2.80 12.42
N GLN A 133 3.67 -2.77 12.81
CA GLN A 133 4.05 -3.31 14.12
C GLN A 133 3.83 -2.24 15.18
N THR A 134 3.34 -2.63 16.34
CA THR A 134 3.18 -1.72 17.48
C THR A 134 4.17 -1.97 18.60
N SER A 135 5.07 -2.93 18.42
CA SER A 135 6.21 -3.13 19.31
C SER A 135 7.14 -1.92 19.27
N LEU A 136 7.95 -1.78 20.34
CA LEU A 136 9.01 -0.76 20.42
C LEU A 136 10.34 -1.42 20.07
N ASN A 137 11.01 -0.97 19.01
CA ASN A 137 12.35 -1.42 18.65
C ASN A 137 13.22 -0.26 18.18
N THR A 138 14.54 -0.52 18.15
CA THR A 138 15.49 0.34 17.43
C THR A 138 15.32 0.18 15.93
N TRP A 139 15.70 1.19 15.16
CA TRP A 139 15.62 1.14 13.70
C TRP A 139 16.23 -0.13 13.08
N HIS A 140 17.41 -0.57 13.55
CA HIS A 140 18.06 -1.79 13.05
C HIS A 140 17.24 -3.06 13.32
N ASN A 141 16.64 -3.15 14.51
CA ASN A 141 15.78 -4.27 14.88
C ASN A 141 14.49 -4.25 14.06
N SER A 142 13.82 -3.10 13.94
CA SER A 142 12.61 -2.96 13.11
C SER A 142 12.90 -3.30 11.65
N ARG A 143 14.02 -2.82 11.09
CA ARG A 143 14.46 -3.18 9.73
C ARG A 143 14.71 -4.67 9.56
N THR A 144 15.34 -5.31 10.54
CA THR A 144 15.60 -6.76 10.51
C THR A 144 14.30 -7.55 10.58
N LEU A 145 13.39 -7.18 11.49
CA LEU A 145 12.06 -7.78 11.62
C LEU A 145 11.24 -7.62 10.33
N CYS A 146 11.28 -6.45 9.70
CA CYS A 146 10.62 -6.22 8.40
C CYS A 146 11.16 -7.13 7.30
N ASN A 147 12.48 -7.14 7.12
CA ASN A 147 13.10 -7.94 6.06
C ASN A 147 12.89 -9.46 6.25
N ASN A 148 12.74 -9.92 7.50
CA ASN A 148 12.46 -11.32 7.80
C ASN A 148 10.97 -11.69 7.66
N LEU A 149 10.07 -10.71 7.55
CA LEU A 149 8.64 -10.96 7.37
C LEU A 149 8.28 -11.05 5.88
N LEU A 150 8.13 -12.28 5.36
CA LEU A 150 7.57 -12.56 4.03
C LEU A 150 8.21 -11.73 2.89
N SER A 151 9.52 -11.48 2.95
CA SER A 151 10.26 -10.65 1.98
C SER A 151 9.78 -9.20 1.87
N SER A 152 9.15 -8.67 2.92
CA SER A 152 8.76 -7.25 3.00
C SER A 152 9.94 -6.37 3.44
N HIS A 153 9.71 -5.07 3.55
CA HIS A 153 10.71 -4.11 4.02
C HIS A 153 10.05 -2.95 4.77
N PRO A 154 10.82 -2.14 5.53
CA PRO A 154 10.30 -0.91 6.12
C PRO A 154 9.80 0.04 5.02
N VAL A 155 8.85 0.91 5.35
CA VAL A 155 8.20 1.78 4.37
C VAL A 155 9.20 2.68 3.65
N ILE A 156 9.03 2.76 2.33
CA ILE A 156 9.62 3.76 1.46
C ILE A 156 8.50 4.67 0.97
N ILE A 157 8.77 5.97 0.91
CA ILE A 157 7.82 6.98 0.46
C ILE A 157 8.41 7.67 -0.78
N GLU A 158 7.85 7.38 -1.95
CA GLU A 158 8.39 7.87 -3.23
C GLU A 158 7.52 8.96 -3.87
N SER A 159 6.33 9.20 -3.33
CA SER A 159 5.40 10.21 -3.81
C SER A 159 4.52 10.76 -2.69
N SER A 160 3.83 11.87 -2.98
CA SER A 160 2.82 12.45 -2.08
C SER A 160 1.64 11.52 -1.86
N THR A 161 1.26 10.72 -2.86
CA THR A 161 0.19 9.72 -2.74
C THR A 161 0.56 8.63 -1.74
N GLU A 162 1.79 8.14 -1.82
CA GLU A 162 2.30 7.15 -0.88
C GLU A 162 2.40 7.71 0.53
N ASN A 163 2.90 8.95 0.66
CA ASN A 163 2.96 9.65 1.94
C ASN A 163 1.59 9.73 2.61
N ARG A 164 0.57 10.11 1.83
CA ARG A 164 -0.82 10.18 2.28
C ARG A 164 -1.36 8.81 2.70
N ALA A 165 -1.06 7.75 1.95
CA ALA A 165 -1.54 6.41 2.25
C ALA A 165 -0.93 5.87 3.56
N VAL A 166 0.39 6.02 3.71
CA VAL A 166 1.15 5.66 4.92
C VAL A 166 0.54 6.30 6.14
N GLN A 167 0.28 7.61 6.06
CA GLN A 167 -0.31 8.37 7.14
C GLN A 167 -1.71 7.89 7.50
N LEU A 168 -2.62 7.85 6.52
CA LEU A 168 -4.01 7.52 6.79
C LEU A 168 -4.14 6.08 7.29
N TYR A 169 -3.36 5.15 6.75
CA TYR A 169 -3.32 3.78 7.22
C TYR A 169 -2.83 3.71 8.67
N ALA A 170 -1.70 4.35 8.99
CA ALA A 170 -1.18 4.37 10.35
C ALA A 170 -2.20 4.93 11.35
N ILE A 171 -2.89 6.03 11.02
CA ILE A 171 -3.97 6.60 11.86
C ILE A 171 -5.13 5.62 12.03
N ALA A 172 -5.50 4.90 10.96
CA ALA A 172 -6.66 4.02 10.93
C ALA A 172 -6.47 2.69 11.68
N VAL A 173 -5.25 2.15 11.72
CA VAL A 173 -4.97 0.83 12.32
C VAL A 173 -4.30 0.91 13.69
N LYS A 174 -3.79 2.08 14.07
CA LYS A 174 -3.21 2.33 15.38
C LYS A 174 -4.29 2.18 16.46
N LYS A 175 -4.26 1.05 17.15
CA LYS A 175 -5.12 0.74 18.31
C LYS A 175 -4.32 0.92 19.60
N ASP A 176 -4.93 1.60 20.58
CA ASP A 176 -4.52 1.62 22.00
C ASP A 176 -3.04 1.89 22.28
N SER A 177 -2.36 2.56 21.34
CA SER A 177 -0.95 2.87 21.50
C SER A 177 -0.81 4.03 22.46
N VAL A 178 0.05 3.87 23.46
CA VAL A 178 0.38 4.94 24.40
C VAL A 178 1.11 6.05 23.63
N PRO A 179 0.72 7.33 23.73
CA PRO A 179 1.40 8.41 23.01
C PRO A 179 2.86 8.59 23.42
N CYS A 180 3.69 9.12 22.51
CA CYS A 180 5.00 9.60 22.90
C CYS A 180 4.83 10.91 23.69
N LEU A 181 5.43 10.98 24.87
CA LEU A 181 5.52 12.23 25.63
C LEU A 181 6.85 12.90 25.28
N LEU A 182 6.96 13.40 24.05
CA LEU A 182 8.03 14.33 23.72
C LEU A 182 7.60 15.74 24.15
N PRO A 183 8.46 16.50 24.87
CA PRO A 183 8.17 17.89 25.20
C PRO A 183 7.88 18.69 23.92
N GLY A 184 6.67 19.25 23.82
CA GLY A 184 6.20 19.98 22.63
C GLY A 184 5.42 19.15 21.59
N TYR A 185 5.35 17.83 21.76
CA TYR A 185 4.68 16.89 20.83
C TYR A 185 3.87 15.85 21.61
N ALA A 186 2.95 16.33 22.47
CA ALA A 186 1.99 15.45 23.11
C ALA A 186 1.12 14.77 22.03
N ASP A 187 0.81 13.49 22.22
CA ASP A 187 -0.03 12.68 21.33
C ASP A 187 0.57 12.36 19.95
N THR A 188 1.86 12.64 19.73
CA THR A 188 2.55 12.30 18.48
C THR A 188 3.10 10.87 18.52
N PHE A 189 3.15 10.24 17.34
CA PHE A 189 3.68 8.89 17.15
C PHE A 189 4.67 8.92 16.01
N PHE A 190 5.77 8.21 16.23
CA PHE A 190 6.85 8.08 15.27
C PHE A 190 6.90 6.65 14.77
N ILE A 191 7.06 6.52 13.46
CA ILE A 191 7.16 5.23 12.78
C ILE A 191 8.46 5.18 12.02
N TRP A 192 9.28 4.16 12.28
CA TRP A 192 10.52 3.98 11.51
C TRP A 192 10.24 3.78 10.02
N THR A 193 11.04 4.45 9.17
CA THR A 193 11.02 4.26 7.72
C THR A 193 12.27 3.51 7.26
N ALA A 194 12.34 3.13 5.98
CA ALA A 194 13.56 2.55 5.41
C ALA A 194 14.70 3.57 5.22
N SER A 195 14.49 4.85 5.52
CA SER A 195 15.49 5.87 5.26
C SER A 195 16.53 5.96 6.36
N TYR A 196 17.78 6.10 5.93
CA TYR A 196 18.92 6.30 6.80
C TYR A 196 20.01 7.14 6.11
N ILE A 197 20.94 7.61 6.93
CA ILE A 197 22.19 8.26 6.54
C ILE A 197 23.33 7.46 7.15
N THR A 198 24.38 7.28 6.36
CA THR A 198 25.65 6.71 6.82
C THR A 198 26.81 7.60 6.37
N TYR A 199 28.04 7.10 6.55
CA TYR A 199 29.26 7.81 6.16
C TYR A 199 30.09 6.91 5.26
N ASN A 200 30.54 7.46 4.14
CA ASN A 200 31.50 6.82 3.25
C ASN A 200 32.82 7.61 3.33
N ASN A 201 33.88 7.01 3.87
CA ASN A 201 35.16 7.67 4.11
C ASN A 201 35.02 9.00 4.89
N SER A 202 34.26 8.97 5.99
CA SER A 202 33.93 10.14 6.82
C SER A 202 33.09 11.24 6.14
N VAL A 203 32.65 11.02 4.89
CA VAL A 203 31.73 11.91 4.19
C VAL A 203 30.31 11.41 4.41
N ARG A 204 29.46 12.28 4.96
CA ARG A 204 28.03 12.00 5.17
C ARG A 204 27.36 11.72 3.82
N THR A 205 26.66 10.59 3.71
CA THR A 205 25.86 10.28 2.51
C THR A 205 24.63 11.18 2.45
N PRO A 206 24.02 11.38 1.26
CA PRO A 206 22.64 11.86 1.22
C PRO A 206 21.70 10.91 1.97
N PHE A 207 20.46 11.34 2.21
CA PHE A 207 19.41 10.43 2.67
C PHE A 207 19.14 9.35 1.62
N LEU A 208 19.19 8.09 2.06
CA LEU A 208 18.98 6.92 1.22
C LEU A 208 17.84 6.08 1.78
N TRP A 209 16.99 5.56 0.91
CA TRP A 209 16.13 4.44 1.23
C TRP A 209 16.94 3.13 1.19
N SER A 210 16.87 2.33 2.24
CA SER A 210 17.44 0.97 2.26
C SER A 210 16.39 -0.07 2.61
N PRO A 211 15.53 -0.45 1.64
CA PRO A 211 14.45 -1.40 1.87
C PRO A 211 15.02 -2.73 2.37
N GLN A 212 15.98 -3.27 1.63
CA GLN A 212 16.61 -4.56 1.89
C GLN A 212 18.13 -4.40 2.11
N PRO A 213 18.78 -5.36 2.78
CA PRO A 213 20.24 -5.40 2.89
C PRO A 213 20.94 -5.28 1.53
N GLY A 214 21.92 -4.37 1.43
CA GLY A 214 22.66 -4.11 0.19
C GLY A 214 21.92 -3.31 -0.89
N GLN A 215 20.63 -3.02 -0.70
CA GLN A 215 19.86 -2.17 -1.61
C GLN A 215 19.81 -0.74 -1.10
N TYR A 216 20.11 0.20 -2.01
CA TYR A 216 20.11 1.62 -1.73
C TYR A 216 19.44 2.37 -2.86
N LYS A 217 18.48 3.24 -2.52
CA LYS A 217 17.81 4.13 -3.46
C LYS A 217 17.88 5.55 -2.94
N ARG A 218 18.11 6.50 -3.84
CA ARG A 218 18.08 7.92 -3.47
C ARG A 218 16.67 8.30 -3.02
N MET A 219 16.56 9.06 -1.94
CA MET A 219 15.29 9.67 -1.55
C MET A 219 14.91 10.76 -2.55
N VAL A 220 13.79 10.56 -3.25
CA VAL A 220 13.26 11.49 -4.27
C VAL A 220 12.10 12.34 -3.76
N TYR A 221 11.37 11.84 -2.76
CA TYR A 221 10.27 12.53 -2.10
C TYR A 221 10.60 12.66 -0.61
N TYR A 222 10.37 13.86 -0.07
CA TYR A 222 10.51 14.14 1.35
C TYR A 222 9.56 15.28 1.75
N SER A 223 9.08 15.23 2.99
CA SER A 223 8.25 16.27 3.61
C SER A 223 8.76 16.45 5.04
N TRP A 224 9.85 17.19 5.21
CA TRP A 224 10.49 17.36 6.52
C TRP A 224 9.65 18.20 7.47
N LEU A 225 9.74 17.90 8.77
CA LEU A 225 9.25 18.82 9.80
C LEU A 225 10.02 20.14 9.69
N SER A 226 9.37 21.24 10.08
CA SER A 226 10.06 22.52 10.15
C SER A 226 11.29 22.43 11.06
N GLY A 227 12.46 22.78 10.53
CA GLY A 227 13.74 22.67 11.23
C GLY A 227 14.48 21.35 11.02
N GLU A 228 13.89 20.38 10.32
CA GLU A 228 14.55 19.12 9.93
C GLU A 228 15.08 19.17 8.49
N PRO A 229 16.15 18.42 8.16
CA PRO A 229 16.91 17.55 9.06
C PRO A 229 17.98 18.30 9.88
N ASN A 230 18.00 18.07 11.20
CA ASN A 230 18.89 18.79 12.14
C ASN A 230 20.02 17.94 12.76
N THR A 231 20.20 16.67 12.37
CA THR A 231 21.19 15.83 13.04
C THR A 231 22.61 16.32 12.74
N PRO A 232 23.47 16.43 13.77
CA PRO A 232 24.87 16.81 13.58
C PRO A 232 25.59 15.87 12.61
N ALA A 233 26.62 16.38 11.94
CA ALA A 233 27.50 15.58 11.09
C ALA A 233 28.68 15.00 11.91
N ASP A 234 28.38 14.39 13.06
CA ASP A 234 29.35 13.96 14.08
C ASP A 234 29.71 12.46 14.00
N GLY A 235 29.33 11.76 12.93
CA GLY A 235 29.71 10.37 12.65
C GLY A 235 28.76 9.22 13.02
N PRO A 236 27.70 9.36 13.85
CA PRO A 236 26.73 8.28 14.06
C PRO A 236 25.70 8.19 12.92
N GLU A 237 25.28 6.96 12.61
CA GLU A 237 24.19 6.72 11.66
C GLU A 237 22.89 7.39 12.14
N CYS A 238 22.20 8.04 11.20
CA CYS A 238 20.93 8.70 11.45
C CYS A 238 19.84 7.98 10.68
N CYS A 239 18.70 7.73 11.30
CA CYS A 239 17.53 7.10 10.69
C CYS A 239 16.40 8.11 10.60
N VAL A 240 15.45 7.86 9.71
CA VAL A 240 14.27 8.73 9.52
C VAL A 240 13.04 8.04 10.07
N SER A 241 12.36 8.73 10.96
CA SER A 241 11.03 8.38 11.43
C SER A 241 9.97 9.28 10.79
N TYR A 242 8.76 8.75 10.70
CA TYR A 242 7.60 9.43 10.16
C TYR A 242 6.68 9.85 11.31
N SER A 243 6.39 11.14 11.43
CA SER A 243 5.40 11.65 12.39
C SER A 243 4.00 11.61 11.77
N LEU A 244 3.00 11.25 12.56
CA LEU A 244 1.60 11.28 12.12
C LEU A 244 1.09 12.69 11.78
N ASP A 245 1.80 13.75 12.22
CA ASP A 245 1.54 15.14 11.84
C ASP A 245 2.06 15.51 10.45
N PHE A 246 2.08 14.57 9.49
CA PHE A 246 2.37 14.79 8.06
C PHE A 246 3.84 14.97 7.67
N TYR A 247 4.81 14.76 8.57
CA TYR A 247 6.19 15.13 8.31
C TYR A 247 7.24 14.10 8.76
N LEU A 248 8.36 14.06 8.06
CA LEU A 248 9.56 13.28 8.36
C LEU A 248 10.40 13.99 9.43
N SER A 249 10.99 13.20 10.33
CA SER A 249 12.00 13.62 11.30
C SER A 249 13.17 12.66 11.25
N ASN A 250 14.40 13.13 11.40
CA ASN A 250 15.59 12.30 11.56
C ASN A 250 15.97 12.17 13.03
N SER A 251 16.46 11.01 13.40
CA SER A 251 16.86 10.65 14.75
C SER A 251 18.08 9.73 14.70
N PHE A 252 18.86 9.65 15.79
CA PHE A 252 20.01 8.75 15.85
C PHE A 252 19.56 7.28 15.79
N ALA A 253 20.21 6.47 14.94
CA ALA A 253 19.86 5.07 14.71
C ALA A 253 19.92 4.17 15.96
N LYS A 254 20.83 4.52 16.88
CA LYS A 254 21.09 3.81 18.15
C LYS A 254 20.20 4.24 19.31
N ARG A 255 19.32 5.24 19.14
CA ARG A 255 18.37 5.60 20.19
C ARG A 255 17.34 4.47 20.34
N SER A 256 17.46 3.69 21.41
CA SER A 256 16.29 3.15 22.13
C SER A 256 15.97 4.16 23.23
N GLN A 257 15.09 5.13 23.00
CA GLN A 257 14.92 6.21 23.98
C GLN A 257 14.26 5.69 25.28
N PRO A 258 14.93 5.80 26.44
CA PRO A 258 14.30 5.55 27.73
C PRO A 258 13.78 6.89 28.26
N ASN A 259 12.47 7.06 28.19
CA ASN A 259 11.58 7.93 28.98
C ASN A 259 10.40 8.33 28.09
N ILE A 260 9.35 7.50 28.17
CA ILE A 260 8.00 7.74 27.65
C ILE A 260 7.95 8.20 26.18
N CYS A 261 8.46 7.37 25.28
CA CYS A 261 8.16 7.45 23.86
C CYS A 261 7.78 6.05 23.37
N ASN A 262 6.54 5.86 22.95
CA ASN A 262 6.15 4.66 22.23
C ASN A 262 6.41 4.90 20.75
N GLU A 263 7.66 4.67 20.35
CA GLU A 263 8.01 4.59 18.94
C GLU A 263 7.44 3.28 18.38
N ILE A 264 6.34 3.39 17.64
CA ILE A 264 5.65 2.27 16.99
C ILE A 264 6.54 1.82 15.84
N ASP A 265 6.93 0.55 15.83
CA ASP A 265 7.79 0.03 14.79
C ASP A 265 7.17 0.05 13.39
N ALA A 266 8.01 0.48 12.44
CA ALA A 266 7.92 0.25 11.02
C ALA A 266 6.54 -0.06 10.45
N LEU A 267 6.03 0.88 9.65
CA LEU A 267 5.06 0.55 8.63
C LEU A 267 5.76 -0.32 7.60
N TYR A 268 5.22 -1.49 7.33
CA TYR A 268 5.70 -2.40 6.32
C TYR A 268 5.11 -1.99 4.99
N VAL A 269 5.91 -2.01 3.93
CA VAL A 269 5.39 -2.01 2.57
C VAL A 269 5.89 -3.27 1.92
N PHE A 270 4.96 -4.14 1.50
CA PHE A 270 5.28 -5.14 0.50
C PHE A 270 5.02 -4.52 -0.87
N LEU A 271 6.08 -4.34 -1.66
CA LEU A 271 5.96 -3.86 -3.04
C LEU A 271 5.51 -5.01 -3.94
N ASP A 272 4.47 -4.69 -4.72
CA ASP A 272 3.82 -5.44 -5.80
C ASP A 272 4.72 -6.54 -6.43
N ALA A 273 4.27 -7.80 -6.41
CA ALA A 273 5.02 -8.91 -7.02
C ALA A 273 5.09 -8.81 -8.55
N SER A 274 4.36 -7.86 -9.17
CA SER A 274 4.54 -7.52 -10.58
C SER A 274 5.92 -6.94 -10.92
N THR A 275 6.69 -6.48 -9.94
CA THR A 275 8.08 -6.03 -10.14
C THR A 275 9.13 -7.13 -10.00
N ILE A 276 8.78 -8.33 -9.51
CA ILE A 276 9.73 -9.44 -9.29
C ILE A 276 10.09 -10.15 -10.60
N ASN A 277 9.26 -10.07 -11.63
CA ASN A 277 9.49 -10.77 -12.91
C ASN A 277 10.34 -10.01 -13.94
N THR A 278 10.97 -8.88 -13.58
CA THR A 278 11.78 -8.08 -14.53
C THR A 278 13.27 -7.96 -14.17
N GLN A 279 13.78 -8.70 -13.17
CA GLN A 279 15.22 -8.68 -12.82
C GLN A 279 15.92 -10.05 -12.89
N SER A 280 15.31 -11.04 -13.54
CA SER A 280 15.93 -12.34 -13.81
C SER A 280 15.65 -12.82 -15.24
N MET A 281 16.08 -12.03 -16.22
CA MET A 281 16.45 -12.49 -17.56
C MET A 281 17.64 -11.67 -18.06
#